data_AF-A0A3B8KTZ0-F1
#
_entry.id   AF-A0A3B8KTZ0-F1
#
_cell.length_a   1.000
_cell.length_b   1.000
_cell.length_c   1.000
_cell.angle_alpha   90.00
_cell.angle_beta   90.00
_cell.angle_gamma   90.00
#
_symmetry.space_group_name_H-M   'P 1'
#
loop_
_entity.id
_entity.type
_entity.pdbx_description
1 polymer ?
#
loop_
_entity_poly.entity_id
_entity_poly.type
_entity_poly.pdbx_seq_one_letter_code
_entity_poly.pdbx_strand_id
1 'polypeptide(L)'
;FRKDMPAFEDCLGNFAVLLGPEDGKSPVMRLDAVGKHSVGAGSSPQAITNALVWDPLQKLGLGFHDIDKYAAELQIPEITVPAGAGDVPTANFKMIAALAVMKGQLEKNAMNDFVAEKGIPGFAHTQGHIPSGVPYIGHACDAILAGEMDRAMIIGKGSLFLARLTNLSDGASFVIEKPGKPQATQGLTREEIRETLLDALTEIAEGLQKD
;
A
#
# COMPACT_ATOMS: atom_id res chain seq x y z
N PHE A 1 28.14 -7.41 27.83
CA PHE A 1 26.87 -7.08 27.15
C PHE A 1 25.72 -7.85 27.81
N ARG A 2 24.62 -7.19 28.21
CA ARG A 2 23.56 -7.79 29.07
C ARG A 2 22.74 -8.92 28.39
N LYS A 3 22.96 -9.20 27.10
CA LYS A 3 22.20 -10.18 26.30
C LYS A 3 23.07 -11.04 25.36
N ASP A 4 24.39 -11.07 25.58
CA ASP A 4 25.35 -11.79 24.71
C ASP A 4 25.28 -11.39 23.22
N MET A 5 24.84 -10.16 22.94
CA MET A 5 24.79 -9.57 21.61
C MET A 5 25.97 -8.62 21.41
N PRO A 6 26.53 -8.53 20.19
CA PRO A 6 27.52 -7.49 19.86
C PRO A 6 26.91 -6.10 20.01
N ALA A 7 27.76 -5.10 20.25
CA ALA A 7 27.36 -3.71 20.05
C ALA A 7 27.10 -3.48 18.56
N PHE A 8 25.97 -2.90 18.22
CA PHE A 8 25.71 -2.35 16.89
C PHE A 8 25.93 -0.84 16.92
N GLU A 9 26.47 -0.30 15.83
CA GLU A 9 26.62 1.14 15.62
C GLU A 9 25.36 1.72 14.99
N ASP A 10 25.06 2.99 15.26
CA ASP A 10 23.96 3.69 14.62
C ASP A 10 24.25 3.85 13.12
N CYS A 11 23.36 3.32 12.28
CA CYS A 11 23.44 3.48 10.83
C CYS A 11 22.57 4.66 10.38
N LEU A 12 23.17 5.62 9.66
CA LEU A 12 22.43 6.67 8.98
C LEU A 12 22.15 6.27 7.53
N GLY A 13 20.88 6.29 7.13
CA GLY A 13 20.44 6.11 5.75
C GLY A 13 19.62 7.31 5.30
N ASN A 14 19.82 7.73 4.05
CA ASN A 14 19.01 8.77 3.42
C ASN A 14 18.45 8.22 2.11
N PHE A 15 17.22 8.58 1.80
CA PHE A 15 16.62 8.33 0.50
C PHE A 15 15.77 9.55 0.11
N ALA A 16 15.47 9.67 -1.17
CA ALA A 16 14.58 10.67 -1.70
C ALA A 16 13.62 10.01 -2.69
N VAL A 17 12.39 10.50 -2.72
CA VAL A 17 11.38 10.11 -3.71
C VAL A 17 11.01 11.35 -4.50
N LEU A 18 11.29 11.34 -5.81
CA LEU A 18 10.86 12.39 -6.71
C LEU A 18 9.47 12.04 -7.25
N LEU A 19 8.50 12.91 -7.01
CA LEU A 19 7.14 12.76 -7.51
C LEU A 19 6.92 13.70 -8.69
N GLY A 20 6.36 13.16 -9.77
CA GLY A 20 5.96 13.91 -10.95
C GLY A 20 4.59 13.46 -11.47
N PRO A 21 4.05 14.14 -12.48
CA PRO A 21 2.87 13.65 -13.20
C PRO A 21 3.12 12.27 -13.81
N GLU A 22 2.06 11.50 -14.07
CA GLU A 22 2.17 10.21 -14.76
C GLU A 22 2.80 10.40 -16.14
N ASP A 23 3.89 9.67 -16.39
CA ASP A 23 4.71 9.75 -17.61
C ASP A 23 4.56 8.48 -18.49
N GLY A 24 3.70 7.54 -18.06
CA GLY A 24 3.49 6.24 -18.70
C GLY A 24 4.67 5.27 -18.60
N LYS A 25 5.69 5.58 -17.79
CA LYS A 25 6.92 4.78 -17.64
C LYS A 25 7.23 4.47 -16.17
N SER A 26 7.15 5.48 -15.33
CA SER A 26 7.41 5.40 -13.90
C SER A 26 6.24 4.74 -13.16
N PRO A 27 6.50 3.97 -12.10
CA PRO A 27 5.45 3.43 -11.24
C PRO A 27 4.54 4.54 -10.68
N VAL A 28 3.24 4.24 -10.59
CA VAL A 28 2.21 5.19 -10.21
C VAL A 28 1.81 4.99 -8.75
N MET A 29 1.80 6.09 -8.00
CA MET A 29 1.27 6.14 -6.63
C MET A 29 -0.23 6.42 -6.66
N ARG A 30 -1.04 5.48 -6.15
CA ARG A 30 -2.50 5.58 -6.12
C ARG A 30 -3.00 6.46 -4.96
N LEU A 31 -3.16 7.75 -5.25
CA LEU A 31 -3.65 8.75 -4.30
C LEU A 31 -5.18 8.73 -4.11
N ASP A 32 -5.91 8.13 -5.05
CA ASP A 32 -7.36 7.95 -5.01
C ASP A 32 -7.82 6.91 -3.96
N ALA A 33 -6.90 6.07 -3.50
CA ALA A 33 -7.16 5.02 -2.53
C ALA A 33 -6.17 5.04 -1.36
N VAL A 34 -5.89 6.22 -0.80
CA VAL A 34 -5.10 6.30 0.44
C VAL A 34 -5.89 5.65 1.60
N GLY A 35 -5.23 4.73 2.30
CA GLY A 35 -5.68 4.22 3.59
C GLY A 35 -5.23 5.18 4.69
N LYS A 36 -6.14 5.53 5.60
CA LYS A 36 -5.90 6.51 6.66
C LYS A 36 -6.45 6.00 7.97
N HIS A 37 -5.58 5.84 8.96
CA HIS A 37 -5.99 5.63 10.34
C HIS A 37 -5.86 6.95 11.09
N SER A 38 -6.99 7.53 11.51
CA SER A 38 -7.00 8.82 12.21
C SER A 38 -6.79 8.62 13.71
N VAL A 39 -6.14 9.59 14.35
CA VAL A 39 -6.03 9.63 15.81
C VAL A 39 -7.42 9.54 16.45
N GLY A 40 -7.59 8.62 17.39
CA GLY A 40 -8.87 8.41 18.08
C GLY A 40 -9.84 7.45 17.38
N ALA A 41 -9.50 6.89 16.21
CA ALA A 41 -10.32 5.89 15.50
C ALA A 41 -10.33 4.48 16.15
N GLY A 42 -9.84 4.36 17.39
CA GLY A 42 -9.53 3.11 18.06
C GLY A 42 -8.06 2.70 17.88
N SER A 43 -7.55 1.82 18.74
CA SER A 43 -6.16 1.36 18.72
C SER A 43 -6.03 -0.14 18.50
N SER A 44 -7.13 -0.82 18.15
CA SER A 44 -7.08 -2.27 17.93
C SER A 44 -6.24 -2.56 16.68
N PRO A 45 -5.30 -3.53 16.73
CA PRO A 45 -4.48 -3.89 15.58
C PRO A 45 -5.29 -4.23 14.34
N GLN A 46 -6.48 -4.82 14.53
CA GLN A 46 -7.39 -5.13 13.44
C GLN A 46 -8.03 -3.88 12.82
N ALA A 47 -8.45 -2.89 13.60
CA ALA A 47 -8.99 -1.64 13.07
C ALA A 47 -7.95 -0.88 12.25
N ILE A 48 -6.71 -0.81 12.75
CA ILE A 48 -5.58 -0.22 12.03
C ILE A 48 -5.35 -0.96 10.71
N THR A 49 -5.29 -2.29 10.74
CA THR A 49 -5.05 -3.09 9.53
C THR A 49 -6.22 -2.98 8.53
N ASN A 50 -7.47 -2.88 8.99
CA ASN A 50 -8.61 -2.58 8.12
C ASN A 50 -8.42 -1.23 7.41
N ALA A 51 -8.17 -0.16 8.17
CA ALA A 51 -8.06 1.20 7.65
C ALA A 51 -6.86 1.39 6.70
N LEU A 52 -5.76 0.68 6.94
CA LEU A 52 -4.51 0.81 6.18
C LEU A 52 -4.31 -0.25 5.10
N VAL A 53 -5.15 -1.28 5.03
CA VAL A 53 -4.99 -2.37 4.05
C VAL A 53 -6.31 -2.68 3.37
N TRP A 54 -7.33 -3.07 4.11
CA TRP A 54 -8.59 -3.50 3.51
C TRP A 54 -9.33 -2.37 2.79
N ASP A 55 -9.56 -1.25 3.48
CA ASP A 55 -10.30 -0.11 2.94
C ASP A 55 -9.68 0.46 1.65
N PRO A 56 -8.35 0.70 1.57
CA PRO A 56 -7.73 1.13 0.32
C PRO A 56 -7.81 0.08 -0.79
N LEU A 57 -7.67 -1.22 -0.50
CA LEU A 57 -7.84 -2.27 -1.52
C LEU A 57 -9.26 -2.29 -2.08
N GLN A 58 -10.28 -2.11 -1.24
CA GLN A 58 -11.66 -2.04 -1.68
C GLN A 58 -11.94 -0.84 -2.59
N LYS A 59 -11.37 0.33 -2.30
CA LYS A 59 -11.47 1.50 -3.18
C LYS A 59 -10.86 1.24 -4.56
N LEU A 60 -9.81 0.42 -4.62
CA LEU A 60 -9.15 0.03 -5.86
C LEU A 60 -9.81 -1.15 -6.58
N GLY A 61 -10.80 -1.80 -5.96
CA GLY A 61 -11.38 -3.05 -6.46
C GLY A 61 -10.40 -4.22 -6.45
N LEU A 62 -9.40 -4.19 -5.55
CA LEU A 62 -8.35 -5.20 -5.41
C LEU A 62 -8.62 -6.14 -4.22
N GLY A 63 -8.12 -7.37 -4.33
CA GLY A 63 -7.99 -8.33 -3.25
C GLY A 63 -6.58 -8.37 -2.64
N PHE A 64 -6.41 -9.16 -1.57
CA PHE A 64 -5.11 -9.29 -0.90
C PHE A 64 -4.02 -9.92 -1.78
N HIS A 65 -4.41 -10.77 -2.74
CA HIS A 65 -3.47 -11.44 -3.64
C HIS A 65 -2.98 -10.56 -4.79
N ASP A 66 -3.69 -9.47 -5.10
CA ASP A 66 -3.32 -8.54 -6.18
C ASP A 66 -2.16 -7.60 -5.81
N ILE A 67 -1.77 -7.62 -4.53
CA ILE A 67 -0.55 -6.97 -4.03
C ILE A 67 0.55 -8.00 -3.97
N ASP A 68 1.69 -7.72 -4.58
CA ASP A 68 2.83 -8.62 -4.56
C ASP A 68 3.59 -8.50 -3.26
N LYS A 69 3.75 -7.27 -2.76
CA LYS A 69 4.51 -6.98 -1.54
C LYS A 69 3.83 -5.97 -0.64
N TYR A 70 3.68 -6.34 0.63
CA TYR A 70 3.27 -5.42 1.69
C TYR A 70 4.51 -4.92 2.43
N ALA A 71 4.76 -3.62 2.38
CA ALA A 71 5.83 -2.97 3.13
C ALA A 71 5.24 -2.31 4.37
N ALA A 72 5.32 -3.00 5.50
CA ALA A 72 4.87 -2.50 6.80
C ALA A 72 5.96 -2.74 7.83
N GLU A 73 6.47 -1.65 8.44
CA GLU A 73 7.39 -1.72 9.58
C GLU A 73 8.58 -2.65 9.38
N LEU A 74 9.61 -2.15 8.68
CA LEU A 74 10.73 -2.95 8.19
C LEU A 74 11.94 -2.96 9.15
N GLN A 75 11.73 -2.94 10.47
CA GLN A 75 12.81 -3.05 11.46
C GLN A 75 13.55 -4.37 11.28
N ILE A 76 14.88 -4.37 11.41
CA ILE A 76 15.69 -5.58 11.47
C ILE A 76 15.32 -6.41 12.72
N PRO A 77 14.80 -7.65 12.57
CA PRO A 77 14.41 -8.51 13.70
C PRO A 77 15.57 -8.83 14.66
N GLU A 78 16.80 -8.91 14.16
CA GLU A 78 18.02 -9.13 14.93
C GLU A 78 18.30 -8.00 15.94
N ILE A 79 17.70 -6.82 15.75
CA ILE A 79 17.76 -5.70 16.69
C ILE A 79 16.54 -5.71 17.62
N THR A 80 15.33 -5.89 17.08
CA THR A 80 14.08 -5.74 17.84
C THR A 80 13.77 -6.94 18.73
N VAL A 81 14.11 -8.16 18.32
CA VAL A 81 13.88 -9.39 19.10
C VAL A 81 14.68 -9.37 20.40
N PRO A 82 16.02 -9.14 20.40
CA PRO A 82 16.76 -9.01 21.64
C PRO A 82 16.29 -7.84 22.49
N ALA A 83 15.80 -6.75 21.90
CA ALA A 83 15.24 -5.61 22.64
C ALA A 83 13.88 -5.91 23.33
N GLY A 84 13.24 -7.05 23.03
CA GLY A 84 11.94 -7.42 23.59
C GLY A 84 10.75 -6.84 22.83
N ALA A 85 10.97 -6.28 21.63
CA ALA A 85 9.91 -5.82 20.73
C ALA A 85 9.39 -6.92 19.80
N GLY A 86 10.12 -8.05 19.67
CA GLY A 86 9.76 -9.16 18.80
C GLY A 86 10.12 -8.90 17.33
N ASP A 87 9.68 -9.80 16.45
CA ASP A 87 9.81 -9.64 14.99
C ASP A 87 8.64 -8.80 14.46
N VAL A 88 8.88 -7.50 14.32
CA VAL A 88 7.87 -6.50 13.94
C VAL A 88 7.38 -6.68 12.50
N PRO A 89 8.24 -6.84 11.48
CA PRO A 89 7.79 -7.11 10.11
C PRO A 89 6.89 -8.35 10.03
N THR A 90 7.34 -9.49 10.57
CA THR A 90 6.58 -10.74 10.51
C THR A 90 5.24 -10.64 11.25
N ALA A 91 5.19 -9.94 12.39
CA ALA A 91 3.95 -9.70 13.11
C ALA A 91 2.95 -8.89 12.27
N ASN A 92 3.43 -7.87 11.54
CA ASN A 92 2.60 -7.08 10.65
C ASN A 92 2.02 -7.91 9.50
N PHE A 93 2.82 -8.75 8.85
CA PHE A 93 2.34 -9.59 7.74
C PHE A 93 1.36 -10.66 8.22
N LYS A 94 1.57 -11.23 9.42
CA LYS A 94 0.60 -12.15 10.03
C LYS A 94 -0.75 -11.48 10.30
N MET A 95 -0.76 -10.20 10.68
CA MET A 95 -2.00 -9.44 10.84
C MET A 95 -2.73 -9.21 9.51
N ILE A 96 -1.99 -8.93 8.44
CA ILE A 96 -2.56 -8.81 7.08
C ILE A 96 -3.13 -10.14 6.62
N ALA A 97 -2.39 -11.24 6.76
CA ALA A 97 -2.86 -12.59 6.43
C ALA A 97 -4.10 -12.98 7.24
N ALA A 98 -4.10 -12.69 8.55
CA ALA A 98 -5.25 -12.95 9.41
C ALA A 98 -6.47 -12.16 8.94
N LEU A 99 -6.29 -10.90 8.55
CA LEU A 99 -7.37 -10.09 7.99
C LEU A 99 -7.89 -10.67 6.67
N ALA A 100 -7.01 -11.13 5.77
CA ALA A 100 -7.40 -11.80 4.53
C ALA A 100 -8.25 -13.05 4.78
N VAL A 101 -7.91 -13.86 5.80
CA VAL A 101 -8.72 -15.00 6.23
C VAL A 101 -10.08 -14.55 6.74
N MET A 102 -10.13 -13.52 7.58
CA MET A 102 -11.38 -12.99 8.11
C MET A 102 -12.30 -12.42 7.02
N LYS A 103 -11.73 -11.94 5.91
CA LYS A 103 -12.48 -11.45 4.74
C LYS A 103 -12.80 -12.56 3.73
N GLY A 104 -12.43 -13.81 4.01
CA GLY A 104 -12.68 -14.95 3.13
C GLY A 104 -11.86 -14.94 1.84
N GLN A 105 -10.73 -14.22 1.81
CA GLN A 105 -9.83 -14.14 0.64
C GLN A 105 -8.56 -14.97 0.80
N LEU A 106 -8.38 -15.61 1.95
CA LEU A 106 -7.25 -16.50 2.23
C LEU A 106 -7.73 -17.66 3.11
N GLU A 107 -7.24 -18.87 2.84
CA GLU A 107 -7.48 -20.01 3.72
C GLU A 107 -6.56 -19.95 4.94
N LYS A 108 -7.07 -20.36 6.11
CA LYS A 108 -6.31 -20.28 7.37
C LYS A 108 -4.98 -21.05 7.33
N ASN A 109 -4.94 -22.16 6.60
CA ASN A 109 -3.73 -22.97 6.45
C ASN A 109 -2.69 -22.34 5.50
N ALA A 110 -3.09 -21.41 4.63
CA ALA A 110 -2.22 -20.73 3.67
C ALA A 110 -1.56 -19.46 4.25
N MET A 111 -1.84 -19.11 5.51
CA MET A 111 -1.32 -17.88 6.13
C MET A 111 0.21 -17.79 6.13
N ASN A 112 0.90 -18.90 6.40
CA ASN A 112 2.36 -18.89 6.47
C ASN A 112 2.99 -18.66 5.08
N ASP A 113 2.42 -19.28 4.05
CA ASP A 113 2.87 -19.13 2.67
C ASP A 113 2.61 -17.70 2.18
N PHE A 114 1.43 -17.14 2.50
CA PHE A 114 1.12 -15.75 2.22
C PHE A 114 2.13 -14.78 2.88
N VAL A 115 2.48 -15.03 4.14
CA VAL A 115 3.47 -14.19 4.86
C VAL A 115 4.85 -14.29 4.23
N ALA A 116 5.27 -15.49 3.82
CA ALA A 116 6.56 -15.70 3.17
C ALA A 116 6.60 -15.08 1.76
N GLU A 117 5.52 -15.22 0.99
CA GLU A 117 5.41 -14.72 -0.37
C GLU A 117 5.25 -13.19 -0.42
N LYS A 118 4.31 -12.65 0.36
CA LYS A 118 3.90 -11.24 0.29
C LYS A 118 4.65 -10.32 1.26
N GLY A 119 5.31 -10.90 2.26
CA GLY A 119 6.11 -10.17 3.23
C GLY A 119 7.47 -9.72 2.69
N ILE A 120 8.13 -8.86 3.47
CA ILE A 120 9.47 -8.32 3.19
C ILE A 120 10.30 -8.45 4.47
N PRO A 121 11.53 -9.00 4.41
CA PRO A 121 12.40 -9.01 5.58
C PRO A 121 12.71 -7.57 6.02
N GLY A 122 12.75 -7.35 7.33
CA GLY A 122 13.15 -6.04 7.85
C GLY A 122 14.63 -5.76 7.57
N PHE A 123 14.93 -4.54 7.11
CA PHE A 123 16.29 -4.11 6.76
C PHE A 123 16.63 -2.71 7.31
N ALA A 124 15.70 -2.06 8.02
CA ALA A 124 15.93 -0.79 8.68
C ALA A 124 16.65 -1.00 10.02
N HIS A 125 17.85 -0.46 10.14
CA HIS A 125 18.75 -0.58 11.29
C HIS A 125 18.33 0.30 12.50
N THR A 126 17.06 0.67 12.63
CA THR A 126 16.61 1.65 13.63
C THR A 126 16.07 0.99 14.89
N GLN A 127 16.48 1.50 16.06
CA GLN A 127 15.90 1.13 17.35
C GLN A 127 14.70 2.03 17.73
N GLY A 128 14.55 3.22 17.12
CA GLY A 128 13.62 4.26 17.62
C GLY A 128 12.88 5.14 16.61
N HIS A 129 13.38 5.35 15.39
CA HIS A 129 12.61 6.02 14.33
C HIS A 129 11.83 4.96 13.57
N ILE A 130 10.49 5.07 13.60
CA ILE A 130 9.56 4.09 13.07
C ILE A 130 9.96 3.82 11.62
N PRO A 131 10.44 2.61 11.28
CA PRO A 131 10.68 2.28 9.90
C PRO A 131 9.32 2.19 9.25
N SER A 132 8.95 3.24 8.54
CA SER A 132 7.82 3.15 7.63
C SER A 132 8.10 2.05 6.59
N GLY A 133 7.07 1.56 5.88
CA GLY A 133 7.31 0.82 4.63
C GLY A 133 8.00 1.65 3.55
N VAL A 134 8.06 2.97 3.72
CA VAL A 134 8.58 3.93 2.73
C VAL A 134 10.00 3.63 2.21
N PRO A 135 10.99 3.14 2.98
CA PRO A 135 12.30 2.77 2.44
C PRO A 135 12.24 1.67 1.36
N TYR A 136 11.14 0.90 1.29
CA TYR A 136 10.94 -0.11 0.25
C TYR A 136 10.57 0.49 -1.12
N ILE A 137 10.21 1.78 -1.21
CA ILE A 137 9.75 2.41 -2.46
C ILE A 137 10.79 2.24 -3.58
N GLY A 138 12.08 2.43 -3.30
CA GLY A 138 13.13 2.25 -4.31
C GLY A 138 13.15 0.83 -4.88
N HIS A 139 13.17 -0.18 -3.99
CA HIS A 139 13.11 -1.59 -4.38
C HIS A 139 11.82 -1.93 -5.15
N ALA A 140 10.68 -1.36 -4.74
CA ALA A 140 9.42 -1.56 -5.43
C ALA A 140 9.46 -0.98 -6.85
N CYS A 141 10.03 0.22 -7.02
CA CYS A 141 10.17 0.84 -8.33
C CYS A 141 11.07 0.02 -9.25
N ASP A 142 12.22 -0.43 -8.77
CA ASP A 142 13.16 -1.25 -9.54
C ASP A 142 12.50 -2.56 -10.00
N ALA A 143 11.81 -3.26 -9.10
CA ALA A 143 11.12 -4.52 -9.41
C ALA A 143 9.95 -4.33 -10.40
N ILE A 144 9.18 -3.23 -10.26
CA ILE A 144 8.09 -2.91 -11.21
C ILE A 144 8.65 -2.59 -12.59
N LEU A 145 9.71 -1.80 -12.67
CA LEU A 145 10.37 -1.44 -13.94
C LEU A 145 11.02 -2.67 -14.62
N ALA A 146 11.50 -3.63 -13.83
CA ALA A 146 12.01 -4.90 -14.32
C ALA A 146 10.91 -5.90 -14.73
N GLY A 147 9.64 -5.62 -14.42
CA GLY A 147 8.52 -6.52 -14.70
C GLY A 147 8.43 -7.72 -13.75
N GLU A 148 9.11 -7.66 -12.60
CA GLU A 148 9.13 -8.70 -11.57
C GLU A 148 7.94 -8.58 -10.60
N MET A 149 7.31 -7.40 -10.57
CA MET A 149 6.24 -7.04 -9.65
C MET A 149 5.24 -6.11 -10.33
N ASP A 150 3.95 -6.23 -10.00
CA ASP A 150 2.91 -5.33 -10.48
C ASP A 150 2.56 -4.26 -9.44
N ARG A 151 2.50 -4.63 -8.15
CA ARG A 151 2.03 -3.74 -7.07
C ARG A 151 2.73 -3.97 -5.74
N ALA A 152 3.10 -2.86 -5.09
CA ALA A 152 3.49 -2.85 -3.68
C ALA A 152 2.58 -1.92 -2.87
N MET A 153 2.18 -2.38 -1.68
CA MET A 153 1.49 -1.53 -0.72
C MET A 153 2.46 -1.00 0.32
N ILE A 154 2.58 0.32 0.41
CA ILE A 154 3.43 1.01 1.37
C ILE A 154 2.59 1.43 2.58
N ILE A 155 3.01 1.02 3.78
CA ILE A 155 2.26 1.23 5.01
C ILE A 155 3.16 1.93 6.04
N GLY A 156 2.73 3.11 6.45
CA GLY A 156 3.29 3.87 7.56
C GLY A 156 2.34 3.84 8.75
N LYS A 157 2.86 3.48 9.92
CA LYS A 157 2.12 3.48 11.18
C LYS A 157 2.71 4.51 12.13
N GLY A 158 1.85 5.08 12.96
CA GLY A 158 2.23 5.95 14.06
C GLY A 158 3.12 5.25 15.07
N SER A 159 3.76 6.05 15.92
CA SER A 159 4.73 5.53 16.90
C SER A 159 4.12 4.47 17.81
N LEU A 160 4.67 3.26 17.79
CA LEU A 160 4.32 2.21 18.75
C LEU A 160 4.59 2.65 20.19
N PHE A 161 5.62 3.45 20.42
CA PHE A 161 5.94 4.00 21.73
C PHE A 161 4.87 4.99 22.19
N LEU A 162 4.53 5.98 21.36
CA LEU A 162 3.50 6.96 21.71
C LEU A 162 2.11 6.32 21.83
N ALA A 163 1.81 5.33 20.99
CA ALA A 163 0.58 4.56 21.06
C ALA A 163 0.47 3.78 22.37
N ARG A 164 1.57 3.24 22.91
CA ARG A 164 1.56 2.60 24.25
C ARG A 164 1.34 3.60 25.38
N LEU A 165 1.80 4.85 25.23
CA LEU A 165 1.63 5.89 26.25
C LEU A 165 0.24 6.54 26.23
N THR A 166 -0.32 6.73 25.04
CA THR A 166 -1.56 7.52 24.84
C THR A 166 -2.77 6.67 24.49
N ASN A 167 -2.56 5.40 24.11
CA ASN A 167 -3.56 4.54 23.47
C ASN A 167 -4.15 5.14 22.18
N LEU A 168 -3.42 6.04 21.53
CA LEU A 168 -3.77 6.66 20.26
C LEU A 168 -2.77 6.26 19.18
N SER A 169 -3.26 5.94 18.00
CA SER A 169 -2.42 5.63 16.85
C SER A 169 -2.97 6.31 15.60
N ASP A 170 -2.07 6.66 14.70
CA ASP A 170 -2.36 7.12 13.35
C ASP A 170 -1.62 6.25 12.34
N GLY A 171 -1.88 6.49 11.06
CA GLY A 171 -1.20 5.79 9.99
C GLY A 171 -1.72 6.19 8.63
N ALA A 172 -0.90 5.93 7.62
CA ALA A 172 -1.23 6.15 6.23
C ALA A 172 -0.69 5.01 5.37
N SER A 173 -1.36 4.74 4.27
CA SER A 173 -0.93 3.73 3.30
C SER A 173 -1.34 4.11 1.90
N PHE A 174 -0.60 3.63 0.92
CA PHE A 174 -0.91 3.79 -0.49
C PHE A 174 -0.34 2.62 -1.28
N VAL A 175 -0.91 2.38 -2.46
CA VAL A 175 -0.39 1.40 -3.42
C VAL A 175 0.49 2.11 -4.43
N ILE A 176 1.65 1.53 -4.73
CA ILE A 176 2.43 1.81 -5.93
C ILE A 176 2.17 0.66 -6.90
N GLU A 177 1.88 0.97 -8.15
CA GLU A 177 1.68 -0.03 -9.19
C GLU A 177 2.37 0.33 -10.49
N LYS A 178 2.49 -0.64 -11.40
CA LYS A 178 2.92 -0.37 -12.77
C LYS A 178 2.11 0.78 -13.38
N PRO A 179 2.74 1.62 -14.23
CA PRO A 179 1.99 2.66 -14.95
C PRO A 179 0.81 2.02 -15.68
N GLY A 180 -0.30 2.75 -15.74
CA GLY A 180 -1.42 2.33 -16.57
C GLY A 180 -0.94 2.12 -18.00
N LYS A 181 -1.62 1.27 -18.77
CA LYS A 181 -1.54 1.43 -20.23
C LYS A 181 -1.85 2.89 -20.50
N PRO A 182 -1.08 3.61 -21.35
CA PRO A 182 -1.40 4.99 -21.67
C PRO A 182 -2.88 5.01 -21.99
N GLN A 183 -3.68 5.63 -21.13
CA GLN A 183 -5.00 6.04 -21.55
C GLN A 183 -4.64 7.07 -22.60
N ALA A 184 -4.74 6.66 -23.87
CA ALA A 184 -5.13 7.61 -24.87
C ALA A 184 -6.36 8.26 -24.23
N THR A 185 -6.20 9.51 -23.82
CA THR A 185 -7.33 10.40 -23.65
C THR A 185 -7.99 10.40 -25.02
N GLN A 186 -8.84 9.40 -25.28
CA GLN A 186 -9.93 9.48 -26.22
C GLN A 186 -10.88 10.53 -25.64
N GLY A 187 -10.40 11.77 -25.55
CA GLY A 187 -11.29 12.89 -25.68
C GLY A 187 -11.90 12.70 -27.06
N LEU A 188 -13.23 12.53 -27.10
CA LEU A 188 -13.95 12.50 -28.36
C LEU A 188 -13.44 13.65 -29.22
N THR A 189 -13.00 13.32 -30.43
CA THR A 189 -12.63 14.32 -31.43
C THR A 189 -13.82 15.24 -31.66
N ARG A 190 -13.57 16.47 -32.12
CA ARG A 190 -14.66 17.40 -32.45
C ARG A 190 -15.63 16.77 -33.48
N GLU A 191 -15.11 15.93 -34.36
CA GLU A 191 -15.91 15.15 -35.31
C GLU A 191 -16.85 14.16 -34.59
N GLU A 192 -16.36 13.33 -33.67
CA GLU A 192 -17.18 12.35 -32.94
C GLU A 192 -18.24 13.04 -32.04
N ILE A 193 -17.90 14.18 -31.43
CA ILE A 193 -18.86 15.00 -30.67
C ILE A 193 -19.97 15.53 -31.59
N ARG A 194 -19.60 15.95 -32.81
CA ARG A 194 -20.53 16.48 -33.80
C ARG A 194 -21.48 15.40 -34.33
N GLU A 195 -20.98 14.20 -34.61
CA GLU A 195 -21.83 13.08 -35.03
C GLU A 195 -22.80 12.68 -33.93
N THR A 196 -22.33 12.55 -32.68
CA THR A 196 -23.20 12.23 -31.53
C THR A 196 -24.30 13.29 -31.33
N LEU A 197 -23.98 14.57 -31.53
CA LEU A 197 -24.97 15.66 -31.48
C LEU A 197 -25.96 15.62 -32.66
N LEU A 198 -25.50 15.27 -33.86
CA LEU A 198 -26.35 15.15 -35.05
C LEU A 198 -27.33 14.00 -34.91
N ASP A 199 -26.88 12.85 -34.41
CA ASP A 199 -27.74 11.69 -34.18
C ASP A 199 -28.84 12.03 -33.16
N ALA A 200 -28.47 12.65 -32.03
CA ALA A 200 -29.44 13.08 -31.01
C ALA A 200 -30.45 14.11 -31.55
N LEU A 201 -30.00 15.06 -32.38
CA LEU A 201 -30.90 16.04 -33.01
C LEU A 201 -31.85 15.40 -34.04
N THR A 202 -31.38 14.36 -34.74
CA THR A 202 -32.18 13.62 -35.72
C THR A 202 -33.26 12.80 -35.03
N GLU A 203 -32.94 12.11 -33.93
CA GLU A 203 -33.92 11.40 -33.11
C GLU A 203 -35.01 12.33 -32.55
N ILE A 204 -34.63 13.53 -32.09
CA ILE A 204 -35.59 14.54 -31.62
C ILE A 204 -36.48 15.03 -32.77
N ALA A 205 -35.92 15.26 -33.96
CA ALA A 205 -36.68 15.70 -35.12
C ALA A 205 -37.66 14.62 -35.62
N GLU A 206 -37.26 13.35 -35.61
CA GLU A 206 -38.13 12.22 -35.94
C GLU A 206 -39.25 12.02 -34.91
N GLY A 207 -38.96 12.29 -33.63
CA GLY A 207 -39.97 12.29 -32.57
C GLY A 207 -41.03 13.38 -32.74
N LEU A 208 -40.62 14.57 -33.19
CA LEU A 208 -41.52 15.72 -33.42
C LEU A 208 -42.37 15.61 -34.71
N GLN A 209 -42.01 14.75 -35.65
CA GLN A 209 -42.80 14.49 -36.87
C GLN A 209 -43.84 13.37 -36.70
N LYS A 210 -43.82 12.67 -35.56
CA LYS A 210 -44.77 11.59 -35.24
C LYS A 210 -45.96 12.05 -34.39
N ASP A 211 -46.05 13.34 -34.11
CA ASP A 211 -47.23 14.05 -33.57
C ASP A 211 -47.84 14.97 -34.66
#